data_AF-N1WSF4-F1
#
_entry.id   AF-N1WSF4-F1
#
_cell.length_a   1.000
_cell.length_b   1.000
_cell.length_c   1.000
_cell.angle_alpha   90.00
_cell.angle_beta   90.00
_cell.angle_gamma   90.00
#
_symmetry.space_group_name_H-M   'P 1'
#
loop_
_entity.id
_entity.type
_entity.pdbx_description
1 polymer ?
#
loop_
_entity_poly.entity_id
_entity_poly.type
_entity_poly.pdbx_seq_one_letter_code
_entity_poly.pdbx_strand_id
1 'polypeptide(L)'
;MYHNLKMAGSSLLLICFMFSCSVNTEKHEITTPVLDLKAVGPLFEGSNTATATWEFTLEDLFPNLEENIKIEKAKVKSIQIQTREGMDFPKIGKMVIEMKSKYTDMTKIGLLDDNIQPNKKYTFQVADEQEDLQTAISDERITFVGDFDMLEDEYYEDVIFDLQVTLEIETRN
;
A
#
# COMPACT_ATOMS: atom_id res chain seq x y z
N MET A 1 -20.01 -64.04 -44.42
CA MET A 1 -20.31 -64.81 -43.20
C MET A 1 -19.74 -64.02 -42.03
N TYR A 2 -20.62 -63.49 -41.17
CA TYR A 2 -20.24 -62.74 -39.96
C TYR A 2 -19.51 -63.66 -38.96
N HIS A 3 -18.46 -63.18 -38.28
CA HIS A 3 -18.51 -62.77 -36.86
C HIS A 3 -17.12 -62.53 -36.23
N ASN A 4 -17.12 -61.57 -35.30
CA ASN A 4 -16.29 -61.45 -34.08
C ASN A 4 -15.04 -60.54 -34.05
N LEU A 5 -15.37 -59.32 -33.60
CA LEU A 5 -14.64 -58.37 -32.76
C LEU A 5 -13.84 -59.02 -31.61
N LYS A 6 -12.63 -58.50 -31.31
CA LYS A 6 -12.20 -58.20 -29.93
C LYS A 6 -11.03 -57.21 -29.89
N MET A 7 -11.23 -56.16 -29.10
CA MET A 7 -10.30 -55.10 -28.72
C MET A 7 -9.11 -55.60 -27.89
N ALA A 8 -7.94 -54.97 -28.08
CA ALA A 8 -6.89 -54.61 -27.11
C ALA A 8 -5.73 -54.03 -27.93
N GLY A 9 -5.11 -52.88 -27.68
CA GLY A 9 -4.91 -52.13 -26.45
C GLY A 9 -3.40 -51.92 -26.30
N SER A 10 -2.89 -50.70 -26.55
CA SER A 10 -1.64 -50.16 -25.96
C SER A 10 -1.41 -48.72 -26.40
N SER A 11 -2.20 -47.80 -25.84
CA SER A 11 -1.69 -46.48 -25.47
C SER A 11 -1.12 -46.61 -24.07
N LEU A 12 0.18 -46.43 -23.88
CA LEU A 12 0.77 -46.21 -22.56
C LEU A 12 1.87 -45.14 -22.69
N LEU A 13 1.50 -43.85 -22.59
CA LEU A 13 1.50 -43.03 -21.37
C LEU A 13 2.91 -42.50 -21.03
N LEU A 14 3.29 -41.41 -21.68
CA LEU A 14 4.40 -40.55 -21.28
C LEU A 14 3.92 -39.67 -20.11
N ILE A 15 3.95 -40.18 -18.88
CA ILE A 15 3.75 -39.35 -17.67
C ILE A 15 5.13 -38.88 -17.21
N CYS A 16 5.50 -37.70 -17.67
CA CYS A 16 6.51 -36.85 -17.03
C CYS A 16 5.94 -35.42 -16.97
N PHE A 17 4.77 -35.28 -16.33
CA PHE A 17 4.24 -33.97 -16.00
C PHE A 17 4.73 -33.55 -14.62
N MET A 18 5.75 -32.70 -14.64
CA MET A 18 5.86 -31.47 -13.87
C MET A 18 5.56 -31.59 -12.36
N PHE A 19 6.61 -31.90 -11.58
CA PHE A 19 6.74 -31.33 -10.26
C PHE A 19 6.95 -29.81 -10.42
N SER A 20 5.86 -29.07 -10.55
CA SER A 20 5.88 -27.64 -10.29
C SER A 20 6.16 -27.47 -8.80
N CYS A 21 7.37 -27.03 -8.44
CA CYS A 21 7.65 -26.47 -7.13
C CYS A 21 6.84 -25.18 -6.99
N SER A 22 5.55 -25.32 -6.68
CA SER A 22 4.75 -24.23 -6.13
C SER A 22 5.33 -23.92 -4.76
N VAL A 23 6.17 -22.90 -4.72
CA VAL A 23 6.59 -22.31 -3.46
C VAL A 23 5.34 -21.78 -2.77
N ASN A 24 5.08 -22.22 -1.54
CA ASN A 24 3.86 -21.87 -0.82
C ASN A 24 3.99 -20.43 -0.30
N THR A 25 3.10 -19.53 -0.71
CA THR A 25 3.03 -18.16 -0.23
C THR A 25 1.69 -17.90 0.46
N GLU A 26 1.69 -17.00 1.44
CA GLU A 26 0.49 -16.59 2.16
C GLU A 26 0.25 -15.09 1.98
N LYS A 27 -1.02 -14.72 1.77
CA LYS A 27 -1.44 -13.32 1.61
C LYS A 27 -2.04 -12.79 2.89
N HIS A 28 -1.61 -11.60 3.27
CA HIS A 28 -2.02 -10.88 4.47
C HIS A 28 -2.53 -9.50 4.11
N GLU A 29 -3.59 -9.06 4.79
CA GLU A 29 -4.07 -7.68 4.70
C GLU A 29 -3.73 -6.95 5.99
N ILE A 30 -2.85 -5.96 5.89
CA ILE A 30 -2.33 -5.19 7.03
C ILE A 30 -2.80 -3.75 6.88
N THR A 31 -3.38 -3.19 7.94
CA THR A 31 -3.74 -1.76 7.98
C THR A 31 -2.86 -1.06 9.01
N THR A 32 -2.29 0.08 8.62
CA THR A 32 -1.50 0.89 9.55
C THR A 32 -2.34 1.34 10.74
N PRO A 33 -1.71 1.66 11.90
CA PRO A 33 -2.35 2.55 12.85
C PRO A 33 -2.72 3.88 12.15
N VAL A 34 -3.56 4.69 12.80
CA VAL A 34 -3.80 6.06 12.34
C VAL A 34 -2.53 6.86 12.57
N LEU A 35 -1.98 7.43 11.49
CA LEU A 35 -0.74 8.19 11.47
C LEU A 35 -1.04 9.69 11.36
N ASP A 36 -0.27 10.51 12.06
CA ASP A 36 -0.32 11.96 11.94
C ASP A 36 0.46 12.38 10.69
N LEU A 37 -0.24 12.51 9.55
CA LEU A 37 0.32 13.10 8.34
C LEU A 37 0.32 14.62 8.52
N LYS A 38 1.49 15.18 8.84
CA LYS A 38 1.62 16.56 9.31
C LYS A 38 2.41 17.44 8.35
N ALA A 39 1.84 18.56 7.95
CA ALA A 39 2.54 19.69 7.35
C ALA A 39 2.85 20.72 8.44
N VAL A 40 4.11 21.17 8.50
CA VAL A 40 4.57 22.13 9.51
C VAL A 40 4.52 23.53 8.96
N GLY A 41 3.82 24.43 9.66
CA GLY A 41 3.62 25.81 9.23
C GLY A 41 4.83 26.73 9.43
N PRO A 42 4.72 27.99 8.99
CA PRO A 42 3.54 28.57 8.35
C PRO A 42 3.35 28.05 6.91
N LEU A 43 2.11 27.72 6.57
CA LEU A 43 1.69 27.26 5.25
C LEU A 43 0.99 28.39 4.48
N PHE A 44 1.15 28.40 3.16
CA PHE A 44 0.62 29.42 2.27
C PHE A 44 -0.02 28.78 1.02
N GLU A 45 -0.70 29.59 0.21
CA GLU A 45 -1.23 29.18 -1.10
C GLU A 45 -0.16 28.44 -1.94
N GLY A 46 -0.60 27.41 -2.64
CA GLY A 46 0.25 26.60 -3.51
C GLY A 46 0.71 25.30 -2.84
N SER A 47 1.86 24.82 -3.29
CA SER A 47 2.35 23.47 -2.95
C SER A 47 2.94 23.41 -1.55
N ASN A 48 2.43 22.47 -0.76
CA ASN A 48 2.87 22.18 0.59
C ASN A 48 3.06 20.67 0.77
N THR A 49 3.86 20.28 1.76
CA THR A 49 4.21 18.88 2.01
C THR A 49 3.90 18.49 3.46
N ALA A 50 3.18 17.39 3.62
CA ALA A 50 2.99 16.70 4.89
C ALA A 50 3.79 15.40 4.94
N THR A 51 4.20 14.98 6.13
CA THR A 51 4.92 13.71 6.32
C THR A 51 4.37 12.91 7.49
N ALA A 52 4.42 11.57 7.36
CA ALA A 52 4.15 10.62 8.43
C ALA A 52 5.18 9.49 8.36
N THR A 53 5.58 8.93 9.50
CA THR A 53 6.43 7.73 9.56
C THR A 53 5.68 6.61 10.26
N TRP A 54 5.73 5.42 9.69
CA TRP A 54 5.30 4.18 10.34
C TRP A 54 6.51 3.28 10.57
N GLU A 55 6.78 2.99 11.84
CA GLU A 55 7.79 2.03 12.28
C GLU A 55 7.08 0.78 12.83
N PHE A 56 7.58 -0.40 12.48
CA PHE A 56 7.02 -1.70 12.88
C PHE A 56 8.14 -2.75 12.91
N THR A 57 7.82 -3.99 13.27
CA THR A 57 8.68 -5.17 13.05
C THR A 57 7.91 -6.20 12.21
N LEU A 58 8.60 -7.03 11.43
CA LEU A 58 7.92 -8.09 10.68
C LEU A 58 7.23 -9.10 11.61
N GLU A 59 7.80 -9.35 12.79
CA GLU A 59 7.20 -10.22 13.80
C GLU A 59 5.87 -9.65 14.33
N ASP A 60 5.78 -8.34 14.54
CA ASP A 60 4.53 -7.69 14.97
C ASP A 60 3.44 -7.78 13.89
N LEU A 61 3.81 -7.68 12.61
CA LEU A 61 2.87 -7.79 11.50
C LEU A 61 2.43 -9.23 11.24
N PHE A 62 3.30 -10.21 11.50
CA PHE A 62 3.07 -11.62 11.19
C PHE A 62 3.42 -12.54 12.38
N PRO A 63 2.72 -12.42 13.52
CA PRO A 63 3.09 -13.11 14.77
C PRO A 63 2.96 -14.64 14.71
N ASN A 64 2.33 -15.19 13.67
CA ASN A 64 2.10 -16.62 13.48
C ASN A 64 3.07 -17.25 12.47
N LEU A 65 3.97 -16.48 11.86
CA LEU A 65 4.96 -17.01 10.93
C LEU A 65 6.27 -17.35 11.67
N GLU A 66 7.01 -18.33 11.15
CA GLU A 66 8.30 -18.74 11.71
C GLU A 66 9.38 -17.67 11.51
N GLU A 67 10.53 -17.82 12.19
CA GLU A 67 11.69 -16.98 11.98
C GLU A 67 12.10 -16.98 10.49
N ASN A 68 12.53 -15.83 9.95
CA ASN A 68 12.92 -15.57 8.54
C ASN A 68 11.78 -15.29 7.55
N ILE A 69 10.78 -14.51 7.97
CA ILE A 69 9.72 -14.00 7.08
C ILE A 69 10.34 -13.30 5.86
N LYS A 70 10.02 -13.79 4.65
CA LYS A 70 10.41 -13.12 3.41
C LYS A 70 9.18 -12.49 2.75
N ILE A 71 9.29 -11.19 2.45
CA ILE A 71 8.29 -10.46 1.67
C ILE A 71 8.52 -10.75 0.18
N GLU A 72 7.60 -11.45 -0.45
CA GLU A 72 7.66 -11.78 -1.88
C GLU A 72 7.03 -10.69 -2.74
N LYS A 73 5.90 -10.13 -2.29
CA LYS A 73 5.21 -9.02 -2.94
C LYS A 73 4.50 -8.15 -1.91
N ALA A 74 4.32 -6.88 -2.22
CA ALA A 74 3.44 -6.00 -1.46
C ALA A 74 2.75 -5.01 -2.41
N LYS A 75 1.53 -4.61 -2.07
CA LYS A 75 0.78 -3.55 -2.76
C LYS A 75 -0.11 -2.78 -1.79
N VAL A 76 -0.25 -1.49 -2.02
CA VAL A 76 -1.29 -0.67 -1.39
C VAL A 76 -2.64 -1.04 -1.97
N LYS A 77 -3.62 -1.25 -1.09
CA LYS A 77 -5.02 -1.58 -1.39
C LYS A 77 -5.93 -0.38 -1.21
N SER A 78 -5.63 0.46 -0.24
CA SER A 78 -6.44 1.63 0.13
C SER A 78 -5.57 2.65 0.84
N ILE A 79 -5.85 3.92 0.60
CA ILE A 79 -5.28 5.06 1.34
C ILE A 79 -6.45 5.94 1.72
N GLN A 80 -6.52 6.31 3.00
CA GLN A 80 -7.56 7.17 3.52
C GLN A 80 -6.93 8.29 4.35
N ILE A 81 -7.47 9.50 4.20
CA ILE A 81 -7.21 10.60 5.12
C ILE A 81 -8.51 11.03 5.78
N GLN A 82 -8.39 11.54 7.00
CA GLN A 82 -9.46 12.26 7.66
C GLN A 82 -8.93 13.58 8.20
N THR A 83 -9.65 14.67 7.93
CA THR A 83 -9.36 15.98 8.49
C THR A 83 -9.87 16.04 9.93
N ARG A 84 -9.08 16.57 10.86
CA ARG A 84 -9.44 16.58 12.30
C ARG A 84 -10.41 17.70 12.65
N GLU A 85 -11.28 17.41 13.59
CA GLU A 85 -12.19 18.40 14.17
C GLU A 85 -11.44 19.47 14.98
N GLY A 86 -11.88 20.71 14.85
CA GLY A 86 -11.39 21.83 15.66
C GLY A 86 -10.03 22.41 15.22
N MET A 87 -9.46 21.95 14.11
CA MET A 87 -8.32 22.61 13.47
C MET A 87 -8.79 23.56 12.37
N ASP A 88 -8.06 24.65 12.20
CA ASP A 88 -8.20 25.49 11.02
C ASP A 88 -7.65 24.73 9.82
N PHE A 89 -8.44 24.61 8.75
CA PHE A 89 -8.14 23.73 7.64
C PHE A 89 -8.23 24.48 6.32
N PRO A 90 -7.16 24.53 5.52
CA PRO A 90 -7.21 25.19 4.23
C PRO A 90 -8.06 24.41 3.25
N LYS A 91 -8.62 25.10 2.27
CA LYS A 91 -9.13 24.45 1.06
C LYS A 91 -7.97 23.86 0.28
N ILE A 92 -8.01 22.55 0.09
CA ILE A 92 -7.02 21.80 -0.68
C ILE A 92 -7.74 21.17 -1.87
N GLY A 93 -7.23 21.42 -3.08
CA GLY A 93 -7.83 20.89 -4.30
C GLY A 93 -7.32 19.51 -4.70
N LYS A 94 -6.09 19.18 -4.28
CA LYS A 94 -5.41 17.96 -4.71
C LYS A 94 -4.40 17.52 -3.66
N MET A 95 -4.26 16.22 -3.50
CA MET A 95 -3.18 15.61 -2.73
C MET A 95 -2.64 14.37 -3.44
N VAL A 96 -1.32 14.29 -3.54
CA VAL A 96 -0.58 13.10 -3.98
C VAL A 96 0.05 12.48 -2.74
N ILE A 97 -0.13 11.17 -2.56
CA ILE A 97 0.56 10.41 -1.51
C ILE A 97 1.66 9.59 -2.16
N GLU A 98 2.86 9.77 -1.64
CA GLU A 98 4.06 9.04 -2.01
C GLU A 98 4.58 8.28 -0.79
N MET A 99 5.36 7.24 -1.07
CA MET A 99 5.92 6.35 -0.07
C MET A 99 7.39 6.15 -0.36
N LYS A 100 8.21 6.10 0.69
CA LYS A 100 9.59 5.66 0.61
C LYS A 100 10.02 4.94 1.88
N SER A 101 11.12 4.19 1.76
CA SER A 101 11.81 3.56 2.88
C SER A 101 13.30 3.91 2.82
N LYS A 102 14.16 3.15 3.50
CA LYS A 102 15.60 3.41 3.53
C LYS A 102 16.27 2.99 2.22
N TYR A 103 15.82 1.89 1.62
CA TYR A 103 16.44 1.30 0.43
C TYR A 103 15.52 1.33 -0.81
N THR A 104 14.51 2.20 -0.81
CA THR A 104 13.66 2.44 -1.98
C THR A 104 13.65 3.90 -2.37
N ASP A 105 13.42 4.15 -3.65
CA ASP A 105 13.09 5.48 -4.15
C ASP A 105 11.68 5.91 -3.68
N MET A 106 11.34 7.16 -3.96
CA MET A 106 10.01 7.72 -3.67
C MET A 106 9.03 7.26 -4.76
N THR A 107 8.02 6.51 -4.33
CA THR A 107 7.01 5.92 -5.23
C THR A 107 5.66 6.57 -4.94
N LYS A 108 5.00 7.06 -5.99
CA LYS A 108 3.61 7.53 -5.90
C LYS A 108 2.67 6.36 -5.67
N ILE A 109 1.89 6.41 -4.60
CA ILE A 109 0.96 5.33 -4.23
C ILE A 109 -0.51 5.76 -4.28
N GLY A 110 -0.81 7.06 -4.32
CA GLY A 110 -2.19 7.52 -4.45
C GLY A 110 -2.34 8.96 -4.90
N LEU A 111 -3.53 9.25 -5.45
CA LEU A 111 -3.98 10.58 -5.83
C LEU A 111 -5.39 10.82 -5.30
N LEU A 112 -5.60 11.97 -4.69
CA LEU A 112 -6.90 12.53 -4.37
C LEU A 112 -7.03 13.85 -5.13
N ASP A 113 -8.01 13.93 -6.01
CA ASP A 113 -8.38 15.13 -6.77
C ASP A 113 -9.82 15.48 -6.37
N ASP A 114 -9.95 16.14 -5.23
CA ASP A 114 -11.21 16.51 -4.60
C ASP A 114 -11.00 17.74 -3.72
N ASN A 115 -12.08 18.49 -3.49
CA ASN A 115 -12.06 19.61 -2.57
C ASN A 115 -12.09 19.07 -1.12
N ILE A 116 -10.91 18.97 -0.52
CA ILE A 116 -10.76 18.50 0.86
C ILE A 116 -11.36 19.56 1.79
N GLN A 117 -12.25 19.12 2.68
CA GLN A 117 -13.02 19.93 3.61
C GLN A 117 -12.73 19.48 5.05
N PRO A 118 -12.93 20.38 6.03
CA PRO A 118 -12.88 20.02 7.44
C PRO A 118 -13.86 18.89 7.80
N ASN A 119 -13.47 18.07 8.77
CA ASN A 119 -14.27 17.01 9.41
C ASN A 119 -14.83 15.97 8.44
N LYS A 120 -14.04 15.64 7.41
CA LYS A 120 -14.42 14.67 6.39
C LYS A 120 -13.34 13.64 6.16
N LYS A 121 -13.78 12.48 5.70
CA LYS A 121 -12.95 11.35 5.31
C LYS A 121 -12.90 11.24 3.80
N TYR A 122 -11.70 11.02 3.27
CA TYR A 122 -11.43 10.90 1.85
C TYR A 122 -10.70 9.60 1.56
N THR A 123 -10.94 9.02 0.40
CA THR A 123 -10.26 7.81 -0.09
C THR A 123 -9.56 8.16 -1.39
N PHE A 124 -8.29 7.80 -1.50
CA PHE A 124 -7.48 8.09 -2.68
C PHE A 124 -7.75 7.06 -3.78
N GLN A 125 -7.54 7.50 -5.02
CA GLN A 125 -7.30 6.58 -6.13
C GLN A 125 -5.89 6.01 -5.95
N VAL A 126 -5.80 4.70 -5.71
CA VAL A 126 -4.52 4.01 -5.55
C VAL A 126 -3.84 3.85 -6.91
N ALA A 127 -2.53 4.05 -6.96
CA ALA A 127 -1.76 3.88 -8.19
C ALA A 127 -1.77 2.40 -8.64
N ASP A 128 -1.96 2.17 -9.94
CA ASP A 128 -1.92 0.82 -10.52
C ASP A 128 -0.51 0.22 -10.49
N GLU A 129 0.49 1.05 -10.78
CA GLU A 129 1.91 0.68 -10.74
C GLU A 129 2.53 1.13 -9.42
N GLN A 130 3.11 0.17 -8.70
CA GLN A 130 3.69 0.38 -7.37
C GLN A 130 5.01 -0.39 -7.28
N GLU A 131 6.11 0.35 -7.33
CA GLU A 131 7.47 -0.23 -7.38
C GLU A 131 8.08 -0.34 -5.98
N ASP A 132 8.86 -1.41 -5.77
CA ASP A 132 9.69 -1.66 -4.59
C ASP A 132 8.98 -1.71 -3.23
N LEU A 133 7.66 -1.86 -3.20
CA LEU A 133 6.91 -1.96 -1.94
C LEU A 133 7.37 -3.13 -1.06
N GLN A 134 7.73 -4.27 -1.64
CA GLN A 134 8.25 -5.42 -0.90
C GLN A 134 9.55 -5.09 -0.14
N THR A 135 10.42 -4.28 -0.75
CA THR A 135 11.65 -3.77 -0.13
C THR A 135 11.28 -2.78 0.96
N ALA A 136 10.34 -1.86 0.68
CA ALA A 136 9.89 -0.90 1.68
C ALA A 136 9.26 -1.54 2.93
N ILE A 137 8.52 -2.65 2.78
CA ILE A 137 8.00 -3.40 3.94
C ILE A 137 9.15 -4.08 4.69
N SER A 138 10.12 -4.65 3.98
CA SER A 138 11.27 -5.35 4.57
C SER A 138 12.19 -4.41 5.37
N ASP A 139 12.11 -3.10 5.12
CA ASP A 139 12.88 -2.07 5.83
C ASP A 139 12.31 -1.74 7.22
N GLU A 140 11.12 -2.26 7.58
CA GLU A 140 10.47 -2.07 8.89
C GLU A 140 10.16 -0.61 9.26
N ARG A 141 10.39 0.30 8.31
CA ARG A 141 10.15 1.74 8.44
C ARG A 141 9.75 2.34 7.10
N ILE A 142 8.57 2.93 7.08
CA ILE A 142 8.01 3.59 5.91
C ILE A 142 7.76 5.06 6.22
N THR A 143 8.14 5.94 5.30
CA THR A 143 7.76 7.35 5.32
C THR A 143 6.74 7.62 4.23
N PHE A 144 5.60 8.15 4.62
CA PHE A 144 4.58 8.68 3.73
C PHE A 144 4.78 10.18 3.56
N VAL A 145 4.66 10.64 2.33
CA VAL A 145 4.75 12.06 1.96
C VAL A 145 3.45 12.42 1.26
N GLY A 146 2.77 13.45 1.76
CA GLY A 146 1.57 14.00 1.16
C GLY A 146 1.85 15.37 0.58
N ASP A 147 1.98 15.46 -0.73
CA ASP A 147 2.10 16.75 -1.41
C ASP A 147 0.72 17.24 -1.80
N PHE A 148 0.39 18.47 -1.41
CA PHE A 148 -0.94 19.03 -1.63
C PHE A 148 -0.88 20.50 -2.02
N ASP A 149 -1.89 20.92 -2.78
CA ASP A 149 -2.02 22.30 -3.24
C ASP A 149 -3.12 23.01 -2.46
N MET A 150 -2.73 24.01 -1.68
CA MET A 150 -3.63 24.94 -1.00
C MET A 150 -4.14 25.98 -1.98
N LEU A 151 -5.45 26.25 -1.94
CA LEU A 151 -6.15 27.14 -2.87
C LEU A 151 -6.45 28.53 -2.30
N GLU A 152 -6.09 28.77 -1.04
CA GLU A 152 -6.44 29.99 -0.30
C GLU A 152 -5.19 30.84 -0.04
N ASP A 153 -5.31 32.14 -0.27
CA ASP A 153 -4.32 33.17 0.05
C ASP A 153 -4.46 33.62 1.52
N GLU A 154 -4.45 32.62 2.41
CA GLU A 154 -4.45 32.76 3.87
C GLU A 154 -3.26 31.99 4.45
N TYR A 155 -2.78 32.40 5.64
CA TYR A 155 -1.72 31.68 6.32
C TYR A 155 -2.32 30.66 7.29
N TYR A 156 -1.73 29.47 7.34
CA TYR A 156 -2.10 28.42 8.28
C TYR A 156 -0.88 28.01 9.10
N GLU A 157 -1.11 27.58 10.34
CA GLU A 157 -0.08 26.98 11.18
C GLU A 157 0.15 25.53 10.71
N ASP A 158 0.20 24.58 11.64
CA ASP A 158 0.28 23.16 11.30
C ASP A 158 -1.06 22.64 10.77
N VAL A 159 -1.01 21.85 9.69
CA VAL A 159 -2.15 21.08 9.19
C VAL A 159 -1.86 19.60 9.38
N ILE A 160 -2.81 18.88 9.98
CA ILE A 160 -2.65 17.45 10.30
C ILE A 160 -3.82 16.66 9.70
N PHE A 161 -3.50 15.57 9.04
CA PHE A 161 -4.46 14.58 8.56
C PHE A 161 -4.26 13.27 9.32
N ASP A 162 -5.36 12.60 9.65
CA ASP A 162 -5.35 11.23 10.11
C ASP A 162 -5.19 10.32 8.89
N LEU A 163 -3.98 9.82 8.65
CA LEU A 163 -3.65 8.92 7.54
C LEU A 163 -3.79 7.47 7.97
N GLN A 164 -4.46 6.66 7.15
CA GLN A 164 -4.49 5.21 7.28
C GLN A 164 -4.29 4.54 5.93
N VAL A 165 -3.40 3.54 5.88
CA VAL A 165 -3.06 2.81 4.65
C VAL A 165 -3.29 1.32 4.87
N THR A 166 -3.93 0.66 3.90
CA THR A 166 -4.11 -0.79 3.89
C THR A 166 -3.23 -1.39 2.81
N LEU A 167 -2.48 -2.43 3.16
CA LEU A 167 -1.51 -3.14 2.35
C LEU A 167 -1.96 -4.60 2.18
N GLU A 168 -1.82 -5.16 0.98
CA GLU A 168 -1.83 -6.61 0.76
C GLU A 168 -0.37 -7.06 0.61
N ILE A 169 0.07 -7.98 1.46
CA ILE A 169 1.45 -8.45 1.55
C ILE A 169 1.47 -9.96 1.34
N GLU A 170 2.29 -10.44 0.41
CA GLU A 170 2.53 -11.85 0.14
C GLU A 170 3.85 -12.25 0.80
N THR A 171 3.79 -13.21 1.72
CA THR A 171 4.92 -13.70 2.50
C THR A 171 5.26 -15.14 2.10
N ARG A 172 6.51 -15.51 2.33
CA ARG A 172 7.00 -16.88 2.26
C ARG A 172 7.79 -17.22 3.53
N ASN A 173 7.57 -18.44 4.01
CA ASN A 173 8.42 -19.11 4.99
C ASN A 173 9.51 -19.92 4.25
#